data_AF-A0A9X2JGP0-F1
#
_entry.id   AF-A0A9X2JGP0-F1
#
_cell.length_a   1.000
_cell.length_b   1.000
_cell.length_c   1.000
_cell.angle_alpha   90.00
_cell.angle_beta   90.00
_cell.angle_gamma   90.00
#
_symmetry.space_group_name_H-M   'P 1'
#
loop_
_entity.id
_entity.type
_entity.pdbx_description
1 polymer ?
#
loop_
_entity_poly.entity_id
_entity_poly.type
_entity_poly.pdbx_seq_one_letter_code
_entity_poly.pdbx_strand_id
1 'polypeptide(L)'
;MLWSLRAATAIAFAAGFVSRMVRPMIEGPVHYEALAELAFLLMLLAALLVLCWRSPLRNADKLAQLGNLACWGGSWLGWSVANLAPWGDMTGLKLGWGLGCAAAIWIAFRFRRQPA
;
A
#
# COMPACT_ATOMS: atom_id res chain seq x y z
N MET A 1 10.12 -9.69 -10.41
CA MET A 1 8.84 -9.48 -9.70
C MET A 1 8.96 -9.63 -8.19
N LEU A 2 9.45 -10.76 -7.65
CA LEU A 2 9.60 -10.96 -6.20
C LEU A 2 10.50 -9.91 -5.52
N TRP A 3 11.60 -9.52 -6.16
CA TRP A 3 12.46 -8.43 -5.68
C TRP A 3 11.72 -7.09 -5.56
N SER A 4 10.86 -6.78 -6.53
CA SER A 4 10.04 -5.56 -6.53
C SER A 4 9.03 -5.56 -5.39
N LEU A 5 8.46 -6.72 -5.05
CA LEU A 5 7.55 -6.86 -3.91
C LEU A 5 8.30 -6.64 -2.58
N ARG A 6 9.48 -7.25 -2.41
CA ARG A 6 10.33 -7.03 -1.22
C ARG A 6 10.73 -5.56 -1.06
N ALA A 7 11.15 -4.93 -2.16
CA ALA A 7 11.48 -3.51 -2.17
C ALA A 7 10.26 -2.66 -1.82
N ALA A 8 9.08 -2.96 -2.38
CA ALA A 8 7.85 -2.24 -2.05
C ALA A 8 7.46 -2.40 -0.58
N THR A 9 7.57 -3.59 0.00
CA THR A 9 7.34 -3.81 1.43
C THR A 9 8.28 -2.95 2.27
N ALA A 10 9.59 -2.95 1.95
CA ALA A 10 10.59 -2.17 2.69
C ALA A 10 10.36 -0.65 2.58
N ILE A 11 10.04 -0.16 1.38
CA ILE A 11 9.75 1.24 1.12
C ILE A 11 8.47 1.67 1.87
N ALA A 12 7.41 0.85 1.79
CA ALA A 12 6.17 1.13 2.50
C ALA A 12 6.37 1.10 4.02
N PHE A 13 7.16 0.16 4.53
CA PHE A 13 7.56 0.12 5.93
C PHE A 13 8.26 1.40 6.36
N ALA A 14 9.26 1.85 5.60
CA ALA A 14 9.96 3.10 5.88
C ALA A 14 8.99 4.30 5.88
N ALA A 15 8.08 4.36 4.91
CA ALA A 15 7.07 5.42 4.84
C ALA A 15 6.15 5.44 6.09
N GLY A 16 5.65 4.28 6.52
CA GLY A 16 4.82 4.17 7.73
C GLY A 16 5.58 4.51 9.01
N PHE A 17 6.83 4.07 9.11
CA PHE A 17 7.72 4.39 10.24
C PHE A 17 7.98 5.90 10.33
N VAL A 18 8.39 6.53 9.22
CA VAL A 18 8.66 7.97 9.16
C VAL A 18 7.41 8.79 9.43
N SER A 19 6.27 8.41 8.83
CA SER A 19 4.96 9.04 9.07
C SER A 19 4.65 9.08 10.56
N ARG A 20 4.84 7.97 11.28
CA ARG A 20 4.64 7.93 12.74
C ARG A 20 5.63 8.80 13.51
N MET A 21 6.89 8.85 13.11
CA MET A 21 7.94 9.63 13.79
C MET A 21 7.76 11.14 13.61
N VAL A 22 7.22 11.56 12.47
CA VAL A 22 6.94 12.97 12.16
C VAL A 22 5.61 13.42 12.77
N ARG A 23 4.66 12.50 13.00
CA ARG A 23 3.34 12.83 13.55
C ARG A 23 3.33 13.72 14.81
N PRO A 24 4.22 13.54 15.81
CA PRO A 24 4.29 14.44 16.97
C PRO A 24 4.79 15.86 16.65
N MET A 25 5.44 16.05 15.50
CA MET A 25 6.01 17.34 15.09
C MET A 25 5.01 18.22 14.32
N ILE A 26 3.84 17.68 13.97
CA ILE A 26 2.79 18.40 13.25
C ILE A 26 1.63 18.63 14.20
N GLU A 27 1.48 19.88 14.63
CA GLU A 27 0.37 20.32 15.47
C GLU A 27 -0.80 20.76 14.58
N GLY A 28 -1.98 20.18 14.79
CA GLY A 28 -3.20 20.57 14.09
C GLY A 28 -4.22 19.45 13.94
N PRO A 29 -5.46 19.78 13.53
CA PRO A 29 -6.52 18.79 13.30
C PRO A 29 -6.32 17.96 12.03
N VAL A 30 -5.47 18.45 11.11
CA VAL A 30 -5.19 17.79 9.82
C VAL A 30 -3.80 17.18 9.86
N HIS A 31 -3.75 15.85 9.69
CA HIS A 31 -2.53 15.07 9.62
C HIS A 31 -1.96 15.03 8.19
N TYR A 32 -1.28 16.10 7.78
CA TYR A 32 -0.68 16.21 6.44
C TYR A 32 0.34 15.11 6.15
N GLU A 33 1.05 14.62 7.18
CA GLU A 33 1.95 13.46 7.08
C GLU A 33 1.21 12.20 6.65
N ALA A 34 0.01 11.97 7.20
CA ALA A 34 -0.80 10.80 6.87
C ALA A 34 -1.35 10.90 5.44
N LEU A 35 -1.72 12.10 4.97
CA LEU A 35 -2.13 12.35 3.59
C LEU A 35 -0.96 12.15 2.60
N ALA A 36 0.23 12.64 2.95
CA ALA A 36 1.43 12.45 2.14
C ALA A 36 1.81 10.96 2.06
N GLU A 37 1.77 10.25 3.19
CA GLU A 37 1.99 8.79 3.22
C GLU A 37 0.96 8.05 2.36
N LEU A 38 -0.32 8.41 2.46
CA LEU A 38 -1.39 7.82 1.66
C LEU A 38 -1.13 8.02 0.17
N ALA A 39 -0.86 9.26 -0.26
CA ALA A 39 -0.55 9.57 -1.66
C ALA A 39 0.67 8.78 -2.15
N PHE A 40 1.72 8.68 -1.32
CA PHE A 40 2.91 7.91 -1.62
C PHE A 40 2.63 6.41 -1.81
N LEU A 41 1.85 5.79 -0.92
CA LEU A 41 1.48 4.38 -1.03
C LEU A 41 0.62 4.10 -2.27
N LEU A 42 -0.29 5.01 -2.62
CA LEU A 42 -1.07 4.91 -3.85
C LEU A 42 -0.20 5.00 -5.10
N MET A 43 0.79 5.90 -5.14
CA MET A 43 1.76 5.99 -6.23
C MET A 43 2.61 4.72 -6.35
N LEU A 44 3.10 4.20 -5.23
CA LEU A 44 3.88 2.96 -5.18
C LEU A 44 3.05 1.77 -5.70
N LEU A 45 1.79 1.68 -5.26
CA LEU A 45 0.87 0.65 -5.72
C LEU A 45 0.57 0.80 -7.22
N ALA A 46 0.33 2.01 -7.72
CA ALA A 46 0.12 2.26 -9.14
C ALA A 46 1.32 1.82 -9.98
N ALA A 47 2.54 2.11 -9.53
CA ALA A 47 3.76 1.65 -10.21
C ALA A 47 3.84 0.12 -10.28
N LEU A 48 3.54 -0.59 -9.17
CA LEU A 48 3.46 -2.05 -9.15
C LEU A 48 2.38 -2.59 -10.08
N LEU A 49 1.23 -1.91 -10.16
CA LEU A 49 0.15 -2.29 -11.05
C LEU A 49 0.53 -2.14 -12.52
N VAL A 50 1.21 -1.06 -12.90
CA VAL A 50 1.73 -0.89 -14.27
C VAL A 50 2.69 -2.03 -14.64
N LEU A 51 3.59 -2.42 -13.71
CA LEU A 51 4.51 -3.54 -13.92
C LEU A 51 3.75 -4.87 -14.07
N CYS A 52 2.73 -5.12 -13.24
CA CYS A 52 1.90 -6.32 -13.35
C CYS A 52 1.03 -6.32 -14.62
N TRP A 53 0.53 -5.15 -15.03
CA TRP A 53 -0.31 -4.99 -16.20
C TRP A 53 0.46 -5.30 -17.49
N ARG A 54 1.70 -4.82 -17.58
CA ARG A 54 2.59 -5.06 -18.73
C ARG A 54 3.20 -6.47 -18.75
N SER A 55 3.08 -7.22 -17.65
CA SER A 55 3.65 -8.55 -17.56
C SER A 55 2.78 -9.59 -18.31
N PRO A 56 3.41 -10.51 -19.08
CA PRO A 56 2.72 -11.64 -19.71
C PRO A 56 2.41 -12.78 -18.71
N LEU A 57 2.70 -12.59 -17.41
CA LEU A 57 2.49 -13.64 -16.41
C LEU A 57 1.01 -13.96 -16.22
N ARG A 58 0.70 -15.27 -16.28
CA ARG A 58 -0.64 -15.82 -16.05
C ARG A 58 -1.26 -15.43 -14.70
N ASN A 59 -0.41 -15.17 -13.70
CA ASN A 59 -0.78 -14.82 -12.32
C ASN A 59 -0.56 -13.32 -11.98
N ALA A 60 -0.56 -12.44 -12.98
CA ALA A 60 -0.34 -11.00 -12.79
C ALA A 60 -1.35 -10.34 -11.82
N ASP A 61 -2.60 -10.84 -11.78
CA ASP A 61 -3.62 -10.43 -10.83
C ASP A 61 -3.25 -10.76 -9.38
N LYS A 62 -2.78 -11.98 -9.13
CA LYS A 62 -2.34 -12.40 -7.80
C LYS A 62 -1.12 -11.60 -7.33
N LEU A 63 -0.20 -11.31 -8.25
CA LEU A 63 0.98 -10.50 -7.97
C LEU A 63 0.61 -9.04 -7.66
N ALA A 64 -0.37 -8.48 -8.35
CA ALA A 64 -0.91 -7.16 -8.04
C ALA A 64 -1.56 -7.12 -6.64
N GLN A 65 -2.31 -8.16 -6.25
CA GLN A 65 -2.87 -8.27 -4.91
C GLN A 65 -1.80 -8.42 -3.82
N LEU A 66 -0.74 -9.18 -4.08
CA LEU A 66 0.42 -9.26 -3.19
C LEU A 66 1.14 -7.90 -3.08
N GLY A 67 1.23 -7.14 -4.17
CA GLY A 67 1.76 -5.78 -4.15
C GLY A 67 0.93 -4.84 -3.28
N ASN A 68 -0.40 -4.93 -3.38
CA ASN A 68 -1.33 -4.21 -2.51
C ASN A 68 -1.10 -4.56 -1.03
N LEU A 69 -1.07 -5.86 -0.70
CA LEU A 69 -0.80 -6.32 0.66
C LEU A 69 0.58 -5.87 1.16
N ALA A 70 1.60 -5.89 0.31
CA ALA A 70 2.95 -5.44 0.63
C ALA A 70 2.99 -3.94 0.98
N CYS A 71 2.28 -3.09 0.21
CA CYS A 71 2.21 -1.66 0.48
C CYS A 71 1.51 -1.37 1.81
N TRP A 72 0.27 -1.83 1.98
CA TRP A 72 -0.51 -1.48 3.18
C TRP A 72 -0.02 -2.20 4.43
N GLY A 73 0.36 -3.48 4.31
CA GLY A 73 0.93 -4.27 5.39
C GLY A 73 2.31 -3.75 5.81
N GLY A 74 3.17 -3.41 4.86
CA GLY A 74 4.48 -2.81 5.13
C GLY A 74 4.34 -1.50 5.91
N SER A 75 3.52 -0.57 5.40
CA SER A 75 3.23 0.70 6.07
C SER A 75 2.64 0.52 7.47
N TRP A 76 1.65 -0.35 7.63
CA TRP A 76 1.05 -0.64 8.94
C TRP A 76 2.07 -1.20 9.94
N LEU A 77 2.95 -2.11 9.50
CA LEU A 77 4.04 -2.63 10.32
C LEU A 77 5.03 -1.54 10.73
N GLY A 78 5.47 -0.69 9.79
CA GLY A 78 6.40 0.41 10.08
C GLY A 78 5.82 1.39 11.10
N TRP A 79 4.55 1.73 10.92
CA TRP A 79 3.81 2.59 11.84
C TRP A 79 3.68 1.95 13.23
N SER A 80 3.31 0.67 13.30
CA SER A 80 3.14 -0.06 14.57
C SER A 80 4.46 -0.22 15.33
N VAL A 81 5.57 -0.46 14.63
CA VAL A 81 6.92 -0.52 15.21
C VAL A 81 7.30 0.84 15.80
N ALA A 82 7.11 1.92 15.04
CA ALA A 82 7.39 3.28 15.51
C ALA A 82 6.49 3.70 16.70
N ASN A 83 5.28 3.16 16.79
CA ASN A 83 4.34 3.43 17.88
C ASN A 83 4.50 2.50 19.09
N LEU A 84 5.34 1.46 19.00
CA LEU A 84 5.51 0.39 20.00
C LEU A 84 4.21 -0.39 20.34
N ALA A 85 3.13 -0.16 19.60
CA ALA A 85 1.85 -0.80 19.79
C ALA A 85 1.02 -0.73 18.50
N PRO A 86 0.20 -1.76 18.20
CA PRO A 86 -0.76 -1.70 17.12
C PRO A 86 -1.87 -0.70 17.48
N TRP A 87 -1.99 0.37 16.70
CA TRP A 87 -3.00 1.41 16.92
C TRP A 87 -4.27 1.09 16.12
N GLY A 88 -5.41 1.01 16.81
CA GLY A 88 -6.70 0.59 16.24
C GLY A 88 -7.16 1.42 15.04
N ASP A 89 -7.21 2.75 15.18
CA ASP A 89 -7.65 3.66 14.11
C ASP A 89 -6.80 3.56 12.84
N MET A 90 -5.48 3.48 13.00
CA MET A 90 -4.56 3.30 11.87
C MET A 90 -4.71 1.93 11.22
N THR A 91 -4.97 0.89 12.02
CA THR A 91 -5.28 -0.45 11.51
C THR A 91 -6.55 -0.43 10.67
N GLY A 92 -7.63 0.20 11.16
CA GLY A 92 -8.88 0.35 10.43
C GLY A 92 -8.70 1.11 9.11
N LEU A 93 -7.94 2.22 9.12
CA LEU A 93 -7.71 3.03 7.93
C LEU A 93 -6.87 2.29 6.87
N LYS A 94 -5.77 1.63 7.26
CA LYS A 94 -4.93 0.86 6.34
C LYS A 94 -5.67 -0.36 5.79
N LEU A 95 -6.50 -1.03 6.59
CA LEU A 95 -7.36 -2.12 6.14
C LEU A 95 -8.42 -1.62 5.14
N GLY A 96 -9.09 -0.51 5.44
CA GLY A 96 -10.10 0.09 4.55
C GLY A 96 -9.53 0.42 3.18
N TRP A 97 -8.38 1.10 3.14
CA TRP A 97 -7.68 1.38 1.89
C TRP A 97 -7.18 0.12 1.20
N GLY A 98 -6.61 -0.82 1.95
CA GLY A 98 -6.15 -2.10 1.42
C GLY A 98 -7.27 -2.89 0.73
N LEU A 99 -8.45 -2.97 1.34
CA LEU A 99 -9.62 -3.62 0.76
C LEU A 99 -10.18 -2.86 -0.44
N GLY A 100 -10.26 -1.53 -0.36
CA GLY A 100 -10.72 -0.69 -1.48
C GLY A 100 -9.83 -0.86 -2.71
N CYS A 101 -8.52 -0.83 -2.53
CA CYS A 101 -7.56 -1.08 -3.60
C CYS A 101 -7.62 -2.53 -4.10
N ALA A 102 -7.79 -3.51 -3.22
CA ALA A 102 -7.94 -4.92 -3.62
C ALA A 102 -9.15 -5.12 -4.54
N ALA A 103 -10.28 -4.49 -4.22
CA ALA A 103 -11.48 -4.50 -5.06
C ALA A 103 -11.22 -3.85 -6.42
N ALA A 104 -10.59 -2.66 -6.44
CA ALA A 104 -10.25 -1.96 -7.69
C ALA A 104 -9.32 -2.79 -8.59
N ILE A 105 -8.31 -3.45 -8.01
CA ILE A 105 -7.38 -4.33 -8.75
C ILE A 105 -8.13 -5.52 -9.33
N TRP A 106 -9.01 -6.15 -8.55
CA TRP A 106 -9.81 -7.28 -9.02
C TRP A 106 -10.68 -6.88 -10.22
N ILE A 107 -11.38 -5.74 -10.13
CA ILE A 107 -12.19 -5.19 -11.21
C ILE A 107 -11.34 -4.94 -12.46
N ALA A 108 -10.20 -4.25 -12.31
CA ALA A 108 -9.33 -3.91 -13.43
C ALA A 108 -8.82 -5.16 -14.19
N PHE A 109 -8.37 -6.19 -13.47
CA PHE A 109 -7.90 -7.43 -14.09
C PHE A 109 -9.04 -8.32 -14.62
N ARG A 110 -10.26 -8.18 -14.08
CA ARG A 110 -11.44 -8.88 -14.61
C ARG A 110 -11.79 -8.37 -16.01
N PHE A 111 -11.80 -7.06 -16.21
CA PHE A 111 -12.05 -6.45 -17.53
C PHE A 111 -10.93 -6.77 -18.54
N ARG A 112 -9.66 -6.85 -18.10
CA ARG A 112 -8.55 -7.28 -18.96
C ARG A 112 -8.72 -8.69 -19.54
N ARG A 113 -9.41 -9.59 -18.82
CA ARG A 113 -9.57 -11.01 -19.20
C ARG A 113 -10.80 -11.28 -20.07
N GLN A 114 -11.66 -10.30 -20.30
CA GLN A 114 -12.80 -10.48 -21.21
C GLN A 114 -12.30 -10.37 -22.66
N PRO A 115 -12.47 -11.41 -23.49
CA PRO A 115 -12.27 -11.25 -24.93
C PRO A 115 -13.30 -10.24 -25.45
N ALA A 116 -12.83 -9.30 -26.28
CA ALA A 116 -13.68 -8.34 -26.99
C ALA A 116 -14.66 -9.05 -27.92
#